data_AF-K6B0L7-F1
#
_entry.id   AF-K6B0L7-F1
#
_cell.length_a   1.000
_cell.length_b   1.000
_cell.length_c   1.000
_cell.angle_alpha   90.00
_cell.angle_beta   90.00
_cell.angle_gamma   90.00
#
_symmetry.space_group_name_H-M   'P 1'
#
loop_
_entity.id
_entity.type
_entity.pdbx_description
1 polymer ?
#
loop_
_entity_poly.entity_id
_entity_poly.type
_entity_poly.pdbx_seq_one_letter_code
_entity_poly.pdbx_strand_id
1 'polypeptide(L)' 'MELNDFVAKFAEQFDDTDVSDILPDTYFQELEEWSSLTAMGIIAFVKTEYGKSITGKEIRSCDTVEDLFNLLAVK' A
#
# COMPACT_ATOMS: atom_id res chain seq x y z
N MET A 1 6.86 1.27 -13.00
CA MET A 1 5.69 1.32 -12.11
C MET A 1 5.08 2.70 -12.24
N GLU A 2 3.81 2.78 -12.63
CA GLU A 2 3.06 4.04 -12.69
C GLU A 2 2.19 4.15 -11.43
N LEU A 3 2.00 5.37 -10.92
CA LEU A 3 1.26 5.61 -9.68
C LEU A 3 -0.18 5.09 -9.75
N ASN A 4 -0.88 5.33 -10.86
CA ASN A 4 -2.27 4.89 -11.03
C ASN A 4 -2.42 3.36 -11.03
N ASP A 5 -1.51 2.63 -11.68
CA ASP A 5 -1.50 1.15 -11.66
C ASP A 5 -1.21 0.63 -10.25
N PHE A 6 -0.27 1.28 -9.55
CA PHE A 6 0.04 0.93 -8.16
C PHE A 6 -1.15 1.14 -7.23
N VAL A 7 -1.82 2.29 -7.31
CA VAL A 7 -3.01 2.61 -6.49
C VAL A 7 -4.12 1.62 -6.75
N ALA A 8 -4.40 1.28 -8.01
CA ALA A 8 -5.43 0.30 -8.36
C ALA A 8 -5.15 -1.07 -7.72
N LYS A 9 -3.92 -1.59 -7.84
CA LYS A 9 -3.55 -2.89 -7.24
C LYS A 9 -3.39 -2.84 -5.72
N PHE A 10 -3.00 -1.69 -5.18
CA PHE A 10 -2.94 -1.48 -3.74
C PHE A 10 -4.34 -1.50 -3.13
N ALA A 11 -5.32 -0.92 -3.82
CA ALA A 11 -6.71 -0.93 -3.39
C ALA A 11 -7.28 -2.35 -3.32
N GLU A 12 -6.85 -3.27 -4.20
CA GLU A 12 -7.21 -4.69 -4.15
C GLU A 12 -6.68 -5.43 -2.90
N GLN A 13 -5.83 -4.80 -2.07
CA GLN A 13 -5.38 -5.38 -0.79
C GLN A 13 -6.38 -5.17 0.35
N PHE A 14 -7.45 -4.42 0.10
CA PHE A 14 -8.52 -4.11 1.04
C PHE A 14 -9.80 -4.81 0.55
N ASP A 15 -10.41 -5.59 1.44
CA ASP A 15 -11.62 -6.38 1.17
C ASP A 15 -12.90 -5.57 1.44
N ASP A 16 -12.87 -4.68 2.43
CA ASP A 16 -14.05 -3.93 2.92
C ASP A 16 -14.06 -2.47 2.42
N THR A 17 -12.91 -1.94 2.02
CA THR A 17 -12.78 -0.58 1.48
C THR A 17 -13.02 -0.57 -0.03
N ASP A 18 -13.88 0.31 -0.55
CA ASP A 18 -14.12 0.41 -1.98
C ASP A 18 -12.85 0.88 -2.70
N VAL A 19 -12.52 0.24 -3.82
CA VAL A 19 -11.30 0.56 -4.57
C VAL A 19 -11.28 1.99 -5.09
N SER A 20 -12.45 2.62 -5.26
CA SER A 20 -12.58 4.02 -5.67
C SER A 20 -12.32 5.03 -4.56
N ASP A 21 -12.36 4.60 -3.29
CA ASP A 21 -12.05 5.43 -2.12
C ASP A 21 -10.54 5.47 -1.81
N ILE A 22 -9.76 4.61 -2.46
CA ILE A 22 -8.31 4.53 -2.32
C ILE A 22 -7.64 5.33 -3.43
N LEU A 23 -7.09 6.48 -3.06
CA LEU A 23 -6.40 7.45 -3.91
C LEU A 23 -4.94 7.58 -3.46
N PRO A 24 -4.07 8.24 -4.26
CA PRO A 24 -2.66 8.43 -3.89
C PRO A 24 -2.47 9.11 -2.52
N ASP A 25 -3.33 10.06 -2.18
CA ASP A 25 -3.31 10.85 -0.94
C ASP A 25 -4.08 10.22 0.22
N THR A 26 -4.65 9.02 0.02
CA THR A 26 -5.37 8.30 1.08
C THR A 26 -4.40 7.89 2.19
N TYR A 27 -4.71 8.30 3.41
CA TYR A 27 -4.05 7.87 4.65
C TYR A 27 -4.46 6.44 4.99
N PHE A 28 -3.85 5.46 4.34
CA PHE A 28 -4.29 4.06 4.39
C PHE A 28 -4.20 3.45 5.81
N GLN A 29 -3.39 4.03 6.71
CA GLN A 29 -3.30 3.58 8.10
C GLN A 29 -4.48 4.05 8.97
N GLU A 30 -5.28 5.01 8.48
CA GLU A 30 -6.49 5.51 9.15
C GLU A 30 -7.76 4.80 8.68
N LEU A 31 -7.68 3.95 7.65
CA LEU A 31 -8.81 3.14 7.19
C LEU A 31 -9.26 2.17 8.30
N GLU A 32 -10.57 1.96 8.44
CA GLU A 32 -11.11 1.06 9.47
C GLU A 32 -10.58 -0.38 9.35
N GLU A 33 -10.29 -0.81 8.12
CA GLU A 33 -9.75 -2.13 7.80
C GLU A 33 -8.25 -2.27 8.11
N TRP A 34 -7.56 -1.16 8.44
CA TRP A 34 -6.14 -1.19 8.74
C TRP A 34 -5.83 -2.06 9.96
N SER A 35 -4.96 -3.05 9.75
CA SER A 35 -4.58 -4.03 10.76
C SER A 35 -3.20 -4.59 10.46
N SER A 36 -2.67 -5.44 11.35
CA SER A 36 -1.43 -6.17 11.05
C SER A 36 -1.60 -7.15 9.89
N LEU A 37 -2.82 -7.61 9.60
CA LEU A 37 -3.10 -8.52 8.50
C LEU A 37 -3.05 -7.81 7.15
N THR A 38 -3.74 -6.67 7.01
CA THR A 38 -3.69 -5.84 5.80
C THR A 38 -2.28 -5.31 5.54
N ALA A 39 -1.56 -4.89 6.59
CA ALA A 39 -0.14 -4.53 6.48
C ALA A 39 0.73 -5.68 5.94
N MET A 40 0.50 -6.92 6.40
CA MET A 40 1.21 -8.10 5.87
C MET A 40 0.81 -8.42 4.42
N GLY A 41 -0.47 -8.24 4.07
CA GLY A 41 -0.98 -8.36 2.70
C GLY A 41 -0.24 -7.42 1.76
N ILE A 42 -0.15 -6.14 2.11
CA ILE A 42 0.59 -5.12 1.33
C ILE A 42 2.08 -5.49 1.19
N ILE A 43 2.73 -5.93 2.28
CA ILE A 43 4.14 -6.37 2.21
C ILE A 43 4.30 -7.55 1.23
N ALA A 44 3.38 -8.52 1.27
CA ALA A 44 3.39 -9.66 0.37
C ALA A 44 3.14 -9.22 -1.08
N PHE A 45 2.12 -8.39 -1.32
CA PHE A 45 1.78 -7.79 -2.61
C PHE A 45 2.99 -7.08 -3.24
N VAL A 46 3.66 -6.21 -2.47
CA VAL A 46 4.82 -5.47 -2.95
C VAL A 46 5.94 -6.43 -3.38
N LYS A 47 6.13 -7.52 -2.62
CA LYS A 47 7.13 -8.55 -2.91
C LYS A 47 6.77 -9.37 -4.13
N THR A 48 5.51 -9.74 -4.32
CA THR A 48 5.08 -10.57 -5.44
C THR A 48 4.99 -9.78 -6.75
N GLU A 49 4.42 -8.59 -6.72
CA GLU A 49 4.18 -7.78 -7.92
C GLU A 49 5.43 -7.02 -8.39
N TYR A 50 6.23 -6.51 -7.46
CA TYR A 50 7.36 -5.64 -7.79
C TYR A 50 8.72 -6.24 -7.44
N GLY A 51 8.77 -7.42 -6.81
CA GLY A 51 10.02 -8.05 -6.36
C GLY A 51 10.74 -7.25 -5.26
N LYS A 52 10.08 -6.24 -4.67
CA LYS A 52 10.66 -5.35 -3.66
C LYS A 52 10.34 -5.85 -2.26
N SER A 53 11.24 -5.61 -1.33
CA SER A 53 11.04 -5.99 0.07
C SER A 53 10.95 -4.75 0.95
N ILE A 54 9.83 -4.64 1.65
CA ILE A 54 9.58 -3.63 2.66
C ILE A 54 9.36 -4.31 4.02
N THR A 55 9.81 -3.64 5.07
CA THR A 55 9.68 -4.10 6.45
C THR A 55 8.43 -3.51 7.09
N GLY A 56 7.96 -4.12 8.17
CA GLY A 56 6.89 -3.57 8.98
C GLY A 56 7.21 -2.18 9.56
N LYS A 57 8.49 -1.79 9.65
CA LYS A 57 8.87 -0.44 10.05
C LYS A 57 8.70 0.56 8.91
N GLU A 58 9.10 0.17 7.69
CA GLU A 58 9.01 1.01 6.49
C GLU A 58 7.56 1.29 6.09
N ILE A 59 6.67 0.30 6.14
CA ILE A 59 5.24 0.53 5.85
C ILE A 59 4.59 1.46 6.88
N ARG A 60 4.96 1.33 8.17
CA ARG A 60 4.46 2.20 9.24
C ARG A 60 5.00 3.63 9.18
N SER A 61 6.08 3.88 8.44
CA SER A 61 6.60 5.22 8.19
C SER A 61 6.01 5.89 6.95
N CYS A 62 5.14 5.20 6.21
CA CYS A 62 4.42 5.77 5.07
C CYS A 62 3.00 6.12 5.52
N ASP A 63 2.59 7.38 5.38
CA ASP A 63 1.26 7.79 5.79
C ASP A 63 0.25 7.55 4.66
N THR A 64 0.66 7.85 3.42
CA THR A 64 -0.18 7.80 2.21
C THR A 64 0.24 6.72 1.22
N VAL A 65 -0.67 6.33 0.31
CA VAL A 65 -0.39 5.35 -0.76
C VAL A 65 0.77 5.85 -1.64
N GLU A 66 0.83 7.15 -1.90
CA GLU A 66 1.91 7.80 -2.63
C GLU A 66 3.25 7.72 -1.87
N ASP A 67 3.26 7.87 -0.54
CA ASP A 67 4.49 7.70 0.26
C ASP A 67 5.07 6.28 0.10
N LEU A 68 4.19 5.28 0.14
CA LEU A 68 4.60 3.89 -0.08
C LEU A 68 5.15 3.70 -1.50
N PHE A 69 4.47 4.22 -2.52
CA PHE A 69 4.95 4.18 -3.91
C PHE A 69 6.34 4.83 -4.04
N ASN A 70 6.54 5.99 -3.43
CA ASN A 70 7.80 6.72 -3.44
C ASN A 70 8.92 5.96 -2.71
N LEU A 71 8.61 5.33 -1.57
CA LEU A 71 9.55 4.46 -0.85
C LEU A 71 10.00 3.30 -1.74
N LEU A 72 9.08 2.71 -2.50
CA LEU A 72 9.41 1.67 -3.46
C LEU A 72 10.25 2.22 -4.62
N ALA A 73 10.01 3.43 -5.12
CA ALA A 73 10.79 3.99 -6.22
C ALA A 73 12.29 4.15 -5.89
N VAL A 74 12.64 4.34 -4.61
CA VAL A 74 14.02 4.51 -4.14
C VAL A 74 14.72 3.17 -3.85
N LYS A 75 13.97 2.06 -3.70
CA LYS A 75 14.50 0.70 -3.53
C LYS A 75 14.75 -0.01 -4.85
#